data_AF-A0A7L5FR30-F1
#
_entry.id   AF-A0A7L5FR30-F1
#
_cell.length_a   1.000
_cell.length_b   1.000
_cell.length_c   1.000
_cell.angle_alpha   90.00
_cell.angle_beta   90.00
_cell.angle_gamma   90.00
#
_symmetry.space_group_name_H-M   'P 1'
#
loop_
_entity.id
_entity.type
_entity.pdbx_description
1 polymer ?
#
loop_
_entity_poly.entity_id
_entity_poly.type
_entity_poly.pdbx_seq_one_letter_code
_entity_poly.pdbx_strand_id
1 'polypeptide(L)'
;MNTQRYKIILGLAVFMLVMAGVFFLNNLTLYSSIAALTAVTLFYFNSYEGFSTRNSASYSRTSITVKLVGRKTFGFSFKELEKLDLSDKGLYIKSKGMDAVTLSRKRYEDNSLTQLHNILQEKKYIK
;
A
#
# COMPACT_ATOMS: atom_id res chain seq x y z
N MET A 1 -2.97 -8.98 5.50
CA MET A 1 -2.79 -8.26 6.78
C MET A 1 -2.60 -9.32 7.85
N ASN A 2 -1.42 -9.46 8.44
CA ASN A 2 -1.26 -10.45 9.52
C ASN A 2 -1.85 -9.83 10.79
N THR A 3 -3.17 -9.95 10.94
CA THR A 3 -4.01 -9.26 11.94
C THR A 3 -3.48 -9.43 13.37
N GLN A 4 -2.77 -10.53 13.65
CA GLN A 4 -2.12 -10.77 14.94
C GLN A 4 -0.91 -9.85 15.18
N ARG A 5 0.00 -9.71 14.20
CA ARG A 5 1.18 -8.84 14.32
C ARG A 5 0.77 -7.38 14.56
N TYR A 6 -0.24 -6.91 13.83
CA TYR A 6 -0.83 -5.57 14.00
C TYR A 6 -1.30 -5.34 15.44
N LYS A 7 -2.07 -6.29 16.00
CA LYS A 7 -2.61 -6.22 17.36
C LYS A 7 -1.51 -6.24 18.43
N ILE A 8 -0.47 -7.05 18.24
CA ILE A 8 0.67 -7.14 19.18
C ILE A 8 1.43 -5.82 19.22
N ILE A 9 1.80 -5.27 18.05
CA ILE A 9 2.55 -4.01 17.97
C ILE A 9 1.71 -2.86 18.54
N LEU A 10 0.41 -2.82 18.27
CA LEU A 10 -0.49 -1.79 18.80
C LEU A 10 -0.61 -1.89 20.32
N GLY A 11 -0.80 -3.09 20.86
CA GLY A 11 -0.85 -3.32 22.30
C GLY A 11 0.45 -2.88 22.99
N LEU A 12 1.60 -3.19 22.41
CA LEU A 12 2.91 -2.81 22.94
C LEU A 12 3.12 -1.28 22.88
N ALA A 13 2.67 -0.61 21.80
CA ALA A 13 2.73 0.84 21.68
C ALA A 13 1.88 1.55 22.75
N VAL A 14 0.65 1.07 22.97
CA VAL A 14 -0.24 1.62 24.02
C VAL A 14 0.36 1.38 25.40
N PHE A 15 0.89 0.19 25.67
CA PHE A 15 1.55 -0.12 26.93
C PHE A 15 2.73 0.82 27.22
N MET A 16 3.60 1.05 26.23
CA MET A 16 4.73 1.98 26.36
C MET A 16 4.28 3.43 26.62
N LEU A 17 3.16 3.84 26.02
CA LEU A 17 2.58 5.17 26.24
C LEU A 17 2.04 5.33 27.66
N VAL A 18 1.37 4.30 28.20
CA VAL A 18 0.93 4.27 29.61
C VAL A 18 2.13 4.32 30.55
N MET A 19 3.17 3.52 30.29
CA MET A 19 4.39 3.51 31.09
C MET A 19 5.11 4.87 31.07
N ALA A 20 5.11 5.56 29.92
CA ALA A 20 5.64 6.92 29.84
C ALA A 20 4.90 7.86 30.80
N GLY A 21 3.57 7.81 30.84
CA GLY A 21 2.76 8.59 31.79
C GLY A 21 3.07 8.24 33.25
N VAL A 22 3.22 6.96 33.58
CA VAL A 22 3.59 6.52 34.94
C VAL A 22 4.98 7.02 35.33
N PHE A 23 5.97 6.93 34.45
CA PHE A 23 7.32 7.44 34.72
C PHE A 23 7.36 8.96 34.84
N PHE A 24 6.55 9.67 34.06
CA PHE A 24 6.40 11.11 34.17
C PHE A 24 5.89 11.53 35.57
N LEU A 25 4.84 10.85 36.07
CA LEU A 25 4.27 11.12 37.40
C LEU A 25 5.23 10.79 38.56
N ASN A 26 6.20 9.90 38.34
CA ASN A 26 7.22 9.52 39.33
C ASN A 26 8.52 10.33 39.20
N ASN A 27 8.53 11.45 38.46
CA ASN A 27 9.72 12.29 38.20
C ASN A 27 10.88 11.55 37.48
N LEU A 28 10.62 10.41 36.84
CA LEU A 28 11.58 9.65 36.04
C LEU A 28 11.60 10.16 34.59
N THR A 29 11.94 11.44 34.40
CA THR A 29 11.82 12.17 33.13
C THR A 29 12.59 11.52 31.97
N LEU A 30 13.79 10.99 32.22
CA LEU A 30 14.59 10.29 31.21
C LEU A 30 13.87 9.02 30.70
N TYR A 31 13.38 8.17 31.62
CA TYR A 31 12.69 6.93 31.28
C TYR A 31 11.33 7.19 30.63
N SER A 32 10.61 8.21 31.09
CA SER A 32 9.39 8.71 30.45
C SER A 32 9.64 9.09 28.99
N SER A 33 10.73 9.82 28.72
CA SER A 33 11.05 10.27 27.37
C SER A 33 11.39 9.11 26.43
N ILE A 34 12.18 8.13 26.92
CA ILE A 34 12.51 6.92 26.16
C ILE A 34 11.25 6.10 25.86
N ALA A 35 10.38 5.90 26.85
CA ALA A 35 9.13 5.16 26.67
C ALA A 35 8.19 5.85 25.67
N ALA A 36 8.05 7.18 25.74
CA ALA A 36 7.25 7.96 24.80
C ALA A 36 7.79 7.85 23.36
N LEU A 37 9.10 8.01 23.17
CA LEU A 37 9.73 7.90 21.85
C LEU A 37 9.56 6.50 21.25
N THR A 38 9.65 5.46 22.09
CA THR A 38 9.43 4.07 21.68
C THR A 38 7.97 3.85 21.25
N ALA A 39 7.00 4.38 22.01
CA ALA A 39 5.58 4.31 21.66
C ALA A 39 5.29 4.98 20.31
N VAL A 40 5.78 6.21 20.09
CA VAL A 40 5.61 6.95 18.83
C VAL A 40 6.20 6.18 17.64
N THR A 41 7.39 5.60 17.83
CA THR A 41 8.05 4.78 16.79
C THR A 41 7.21 3.56 16.43
N LEU A 42 6.67 2.85 17.42
CA LEU A 42 5.81 1.69 17.19
C LEU A 42 4.48 2.07 16.49
N PHE A 43 3.87 3.20 16.86
CA PHE A 43 2.68 3.71 16.16
C PHE A 43 2.98 4.03 14.69
N TYR A 44 4.14 4.62 14.41
CA TYR A 44 4.58 4.92 13.06
C TYR A 44 4.78 3.64 12.23
N PHE A 45 5.53 2.66 12.75
CA PHE A 45 5.72 1.36 12.08
C PHE A 45 4.40 0.64 11.81
N ASN A 46 3.47 0.69 12.76
CA ASN A 46 2.17 0.04 12.65
C ASN A 46 1.27 0.74 11.60
N SER A 47 1.36 2.07 11.49
CA SER A 47 0.59 2.85 10.51
C SER A 47 1.14 2.75 9.09
N TYR A 48 2.46 2.60 8.94
CA TYR A 48 3.12 2.56 7.62
C TYR A 48 2.67 1.36 6.76
N GLU A 49 2.48 0.17 7.36
CA GLU A 49 1.94 -1.01 6.65
C GLU A 49 0.47 -0.80 6.20
N GLY A 50 -0.29 0.05 6.89
CA GLY A 50 -1.66 0.43 6.50
C GLY A 50 -1.74 1.29 5.24
N PHE A 51 -0.68 2.05 4.92
CA PHE A 51 -0.62 2.81 3.67
C PHE A 51 -0.34 1.95 2.44
N SER A 52 0.46 0.88 2.57
CA SER A 52 0.78 0.00 1.44
C SER A 52 -0.38 -0.92 1.04
N THR A 53 -1.22 -1.34 2.01
CA THR A 53 -2.39 -2.20 1.78
C THR A 53 -3.58 -1.51 1.11
N ARG A 54 -3.49 -0.19 0.92
CA ARG A 54 -4.57 0.65 0.40
C ARG A 54 -4.59 0.67 -1.14
N ASN A 55 -3.47 0.29 -1.78
CA ASN A 55 -3.40 -0.14 -3.17
C ASN A 55 -3.37 -1.68 -3.20
N SER A 56 -4.27 -2.31 -3.95
CA SER A 56 -4.27 -3.77 -4.11
C SER A 56 -4.60 -4.13 -5.55
N ALA A 57 -3.82 -5.03 -6.14
CA ALA A 57 -4.15 -5.67 -7.41
C ALA A 57 -4.44 -7.14 -7.15
N SER A 58 -5.60 -7.61 -7.59
CA SER A 58 -5.96 -9.03 -7.65
C SER A 58 -6.05 -9.42 -9.12
N TYR A 59 -5.46 -10.55 -9.48
CA TYR A 59 -5.49 -11.05 -10.85
C TYR A 59 -5.96 -12.50 -10.86
N SER A 60 -6.78 -12.82 -11.85
CA SER A 60 -7.17 -14.18 -12.21
C SER A 60 -6.45 -14.57 -13.51
N ARG A 61 -6.74 -15.75 -14.05
CA ARG A 61 -6.18 -16.18 -15.34
C ARG A 61 -6.65 -15.31 -16.50
N THR A 62 -7.78 -14.61 -16.36
CA THR A 62 -8.47 -13.89 -17.44
C THR A 62 -8.76 -12.42 -17.15
N SER A 63 -8.57 -11.96 -15.91
CA SER A 63 -8.92 -10.60 -15.49
C SER A 63 -7.96 -10.04 -14.43
N ILE A 64 -7.97 -8.72 -14.31
CA ILE A 64 -7.30 -8.00 -13.23
C ILE A 64 -8.28 -7.00 -12.61
N THR A 65 -8.25 -6.90 -11.28
CA THR A 65 -8.98 -5.91 -10.49
C THR A 65 -7.98 -5.13 -9.66
N VAL A 66 -7.93 -3.82 -9.87
CA VAL A 66 -7.02 -2.90 -9.22
C VAL A 66 -7.82 -1.92 -8.36
N LYS A 67 -7.51 -1.88 -7.07
CA LYS A 67 -7.97 -0.87 -6.12
C LYS A 67 -6.81 0.06 -5.84
N LEU A 68 -6.96 1.33 -6.17
CA LEU A 68 -5.94 2.34 -5.93
C LEU A 68 -6.43 3.37 -4.92
N VAL A 69 -5.53 3.86 -4.07
CA VAL A 69 -5.83 4.89 -3.08
C VAL A 69 -6.33 6.16 -3.78
N GLY A 70 -7.54 6.60 -3.41
CA GLY A 70 -8.13 7.84 -3.93
C GLY A 70 -8.65 7.75 -5.37
N ARG A 71 -8.74 6.55 -5.96
CA ARG A 71 -9.44 6.31 -7.22
C ARG A 71 -10.49 5.21 -7.06
N LYS A 72 -11.47 5.19 -7.96
CA LYS A 72 -12.44 4.08 -8.03
C LYS A 72 -11.69 2.77 -8.28
N THR A 73 -12.11 1.70 -7.62
CA THR A 73 -11.70 0.34 -7.97
C THR A 73 -12.07 0.10 -9.43
N PHE A 74 -11.15 -0.42 -10.22
CA PHE A 74 -11.41 -0.74 -11.61
C PHE A 74 -10.82 -2.11 -11.94
N GLY A 75 -11.54 -2.86 -12.76
CA GLY A 75 -11.10 -4.18 -13.20
C GLY A 75 -11.53 -4.41 -14.64
N PHE A 76 -10.73 -5.18 -15.37
CA PHE A 76 -10.98 -5.50 -16.77
C PHE A 76 -10.47 -6.90 -17.09
N SER A 77 -11.07 -7.52 -18.10
CA SER A 77 -10.52 -8.74 -18.68
C SER A 77 -9.30 -8.41 -19.55
N PHE A 78 -8.28 -9.27 -19.58
CA PHE A 78 -7.11 -9.06 -20.46
C PHE A 78 -7.50 -8.97 -21.94
N LYS A 79 -8.61 -9.60 -22.35
CA LYS A 79 -9.17 -9.51 -23.71
C LYS A 79 -9.74 -8.13 -24.04
N GLU A 80 -10.09 -7.34 -23.02
CA GLU A 80 -10.66 -6.01 -23.15
C GLU A 80 -9.58 -4.92 -23.12
N LEU A 81 -8.29 -5.28 -23.02
CA LEU A 81 -7.18 -4.34 -22.96
C LEU A 81 -6.88 -3.76 -24.36
N GLU A 82 -7.33 -2.52 -24.60
CA GLU A 82 -7.16 -1.82 -25.87
C GLU A 82 -5.73 -1.28 -26.01
N LYS A 83 -5.31 -0.46 -25.05
CA LYS A 83 -4.00 0.20 -25.06
C LYS A 83 -3.28 0.01 -23.73
N LEU A 84 -2.00 -0.32 -23.84
CA LEU A 84 -1.05 -0.43 -22.75
C LEU A 84 0.22 0.27 -23.21
N ASP A 85 0.65 1.31 -22.51
CA ASP A 85 1.84 2.06 -22.87
C ASP A 85 2.61 2.50 -21.62
N LEU A 86 3.92 2.26 -21.61
CA LEU A 86 4.81 2.66 -20.53
C LEU A 86 5.60 3.88 -20.99
N SER A 87 5.26 5.04 -20.44
CA SER A 87 5.88 6.33 -20.79
C SER A 87 6.69 6.90 -19.62
N ASP A 88 7.37 8.01 -19.87
CA ASP A 88 8.05 8.80 -18.81
C ASP A 88 7.06 9.32 -17.76
N LYS A 89 5.80 9.54 -18.14
CA LYS A 89 4.75 9.96 -17.21
C LYS A 89 4.25 8.81 -16.33
N GLY A 90 4.44 7.57 -16.75
CA GLY A 90 4.04 6.34 -16.07
C GLY A 90 3.31 5.35 -16.99
N LEU A 91 2.60 4.40 -16.38
CA LEU A 91 1.88 3.34 -17.10
C LEU A 91 0.47 3.79 -17.46
N TYR A 92 0.18 3.85 -18.74
CA TYR A 92 -1.13 4.15 -19.31
C TYR A 92 -1.88 2.85 -19.62
N ILE A 93 -3.11 2.75 -19.11
CA ILE A 93 -3.97 1.57 -19.27
C ILE A 93 -5.33 2.06 -19.79
N LYS A 94 -5.75 1.54 -20.94
CA LYS A 94 -7.10 1.73 -21.47
C LYS A 94 -7.73 0.38 -21.79
N SER A 95 -8.92 0.16 -21.27
CA SER A 95 -9.73 -1.02 -21.52
C SER A 95 -11.11 -0.62 -22.03
N LYS A 96 -11.75 -1.50 -22.80
CA LYS A 96 -13.07 -1.29 -23.38
C LYS A 96 -14.12 -1.04 -22.30
N GLY A 97 -14.85 0.07 -22.40
CA GLY A 97 -15.89 0.44 -21.42
C GLY A 97 -15.36 1.04 -20.12
N MET A 98 -14.06 1.35 -20.04
CA MET A 98 -13.45 1.97 -18.87
C MET A 98 -12.73 3.26 -19.25
N ASP A 99 -12.79 4.26 -18.36
CA ASP A 99 -11.99 5.47 -18.48
C ASP A 99 -10.50 5.14 -18.48
N ALA A 100 -9.72 5.87 -19.28
CA ALA A 100 -8.28 5.70 -19.31
C ALA A 100 -7.65 6.02 -17.94
N VAL A 101 -6.79 5.11 -17.47
CA VAL A 101 -6.08 5.27 -16.20
C VAL A 101 -4.59 5.43 -16.46
N THR A 102 -3.97 6.40 -15.80
CA THR A 102 -2.51 6.59 -15.81
C THR A 102 -1.97 6.41 -14.41
N LEU A 103 -1.12 5.40 -14.23
CA LEU A 103 -0.35 5.17 -13.01
C LEU A 103 0.95 5.96 -13.10
N SER A 104 1.01 7.10 -12.40
CA SER A 104 2.16 8.01 -12.52
C SER A 104 3.38 7.52 -11.74
N ARG A 105 4.58 7.69 -12.33
CA ARG A 105 5.88 7.47 -11.65
C ARG A 105 6.07 8.34 -10.40
N LYS A 106 5.29 9.42 -10.25
CA LYS A 106 5.28 10.25 -9.01
C LYS A 106 4.69 9.53 -7.80
N ARG A 107 3.86 8.50 -8.01
CA ARG A 107 3.13 7.80 -6.94
C ARG A 107 3.51 6.33 -6.80
N TYR A 108 4.07 5.74 -7.84
CA TYR A 108 4.36 4.31 -7.91
C TYR A 108 5.82 4.11 -8.29
N GLU A 109 6.46 3.12 -7.67
CA GLU A 109 7.84 2.76 -7.96
C GLU A 109 7.99 2.27 -9.41
N ASP A 110 9.11 2.63 -10.01
CA ASP A 110 9.38 2.37 -11.43
C ASP A 110 9.46 0.86 -11.76
N ASN A 111 10.07 0.09 -10.85
CA ASN A 111 10.14 -1.36 -10.96
C ASN A 111 8.73 -2.00 -10.90
N SER A 112 7.84 -1.49 -10.05
CA SER A 112 6.46 -2.00 -9.98
C SER A 112 5.68 -1.69 -11.25
N LEU A 113 5.86 -0.51 -11.84
CA LEU A 113 5.21 -0.13 -13.10
C LEU A 113 5.70 -0.99 -14.26
N THR A 114 7.01 -1.25 -14.32
CA THR A 114 7.63 -2.09 -15.35
C THR A 114 7.19 -3.55 -15.23
N GLN A 115 7.14 -4.10 -14.01
CA GLN A 115 6.61 -5.45 -13.77
C GLN A 115 5.14 -5.56 -14.18
N LEU A 116 4.31 -4.58 -13.80
CA LEU A 116 2.90 -4.57 -14.17
C LEU A 116 2.69 -4.48 -15.69
N HIS A 117 3.49 -3.65 -16.38
CA HIS A 117 3.49 -3.58 -17.83
C HIS A 117 3.78 -4.94 -18.45
N ASN A 118 4.84 -5.62 -18.01
CA ASN A 118 5.24 -6.92 -18.54
C ASN A 118 4.17 -8.00 -18.30
N ILE A 119 3.58 -8.04 -17.11
CA ILE A 119 2.49 -8.99 -16.78
C ILE A 119 1.27 -8.74 -17.69
N LEU A 120 0.85 -7.49 -17.84
CA LEU A 120 -0.31 -7.14 -18.67
C LEU A 120 -0.05 -7.42 -20.15
N GLN A 121 1.17 -7.16 -20.62
CA GLN A 121 1.58 -7.47 -21.98
C GLN A 121 1.56 -8.97 -22.23
N GLU A 122 2.18 -9.78 -21.36
CA GLU A 122 2.20 -11.24 -21.48
C GLU A 122 0.77 -11.83 -21.48
N LYS A 123 -0.08 -11.39 -20.55
CA LYS A 123 -1.46 -11.89 -20.42
C LYS A 123 -2.38 -11.46 -21.56
N LYS A 124 -2.10 -10.34 -22.24
CA LYS A 124 -2.85 -9.93 -23.45
C LYS A 124 -2.69 -10.94 -24.59
N TYR A 125 -1.53 -11.58 -24.69
CA TYR A 125 -1.21 -12.51 -25.79
C TYR A 125 -1.46 -13.99 -25.45
N ILE A 126 -1.80 -14.31 -24.20
CA ILE A 126 -2.22 -15.66 -23.81
C ILE A 126 -3.67 -15.87 -24.28
N LYS A 127 -3.82 -16.65 -25.36
CA LYS A 127 -5.09 -17.02 -25.99
C LYS A 127 -5.91 -17.98 -25.13
#